data_AF-H9FKU1-F1
#
_entry.id   AF-H9FKU1-F1
#
_cell.length_a   1.000
_cell.length_b   1.000
_cell.length_c   1.000
_cell.angle_alpha   90.00
_cell.angle_beta   90.00
_cell.angle_gamma   90.00
#
_symmetry.space_group_name_H-M   'P 1'
#
loop_
_entity.id
_entity.type
_entity.pdbx_description
1 polymer ?
#
loop_
_entity_poly.entity_id
_entity_poly.type
_entity_poly.pdbx_seq_one_letter_code
_entity_poly.pdbx_strand_id
1 'polypeptide(L)' 'PVYAHIRPKDVEAIPRASTNPSNRKVRALAFSGKNQELGAVSLDGYFHLWKARSTLSRLLSIRLPYCRE' A
#
# COMPACT_ATOMS: atom_id res chain seq x y z
N PRO A 1 -3.58 20.87 -6.96
CA PRO A 1 -4.67 20.50 -6.02
C PRO A 1 -4.16 20.37 -4.58
N VAL A 2 -4.76 21.11 -3.64
CA VAL A 2 -4.49 20.99 -2.19
C VAL A 2 -5.62 20.15 -1.59
N TYR A 3 -5.32 18.92 -1.19
CA TYR A 3 -6.29 18.03 -0.57
C TYR A 3 -6.41 18.33 0.93
N ALA A 4 -7.15 19.39 1.28
CA ALA A 4 -7.32 19.85 2.67
C ALA A 4 -7.92 18.81 3.63
N HIS A 5 -8.53 17.75 3.11
CA HIS A 5 -9.08 16.65 3.92
C HIS A 5 -8.04 15.59 4.29
N ILE A 6 -6.88 15.54 3.61
CA ILE A 6 -5.80 14.60 3.91
C ILE A 6 -4.91 15.21 4.98
N ARG A 7 -4.79 14.53 6.12
CA ARG A 7 -3.89 14.92 7.20
C ARG A 7 -2.59 14.11 7.11
N PRO A 8 -1.45 14.59 7.64
CA PRO A 8 -0.21 13.81 7.64
C PRO A 8 -0.34 12.39 8.22
N LYS A 9 -1.19 12.23 9.23
CA LYS A 9 -1.51 10.93 9.85
C LYS A 9 -2.29 9.95 8.96
N ASP A 10 -2.86 10.44 7.85
CA ASP A 10 -3.63 9.64 6.90
C ASP A 10 -2.72 9.10 5.78
N VAL A 11 -1.43 9.48 5.79
CA VAL A 11 -0.43 9.07 4.81
C VAL A 11 0.40 7.95 5.43
N GLU A 12 0.55 6.84 4.69
CA GLU A 12 1.49 5.80 5.06
C GLU A 12 2.43 5.44 3.90
N ALA A 13 3.71 5.30 4.22
CA ALA A 13 4.75 4.97 3.26
C ALA A 13 4.79 3.46 2.99
N ILE A 14 4.95 3.11 1.71
CA ILE A 14 5.30 1.74 1.34
C ILE A 14 6.74 1.48 1.82
N PRO A 15 6.97 0.41 2.60
CA PRO A 15 8.30 0.09 3.09
C PRO A 15 9.30 -0.01 1.95
N ARG A 16 10.44 0.65 2.13
CA ARG A 16 11.52 0.65 1.15
C ARG A 16 12.21 -0.70 1.19
N ALA A 17 11.84 -1.63 0.31
CA ALA A 17 12.71 -2.77 0.01
C ALA A 17 14.02 -2.24 -0.60
N SER A 18 15.13 -2.98 -0.48
CA SER A 18 16.43 -2.64 -1.11
C SER A 18 16.40 -2.63 -2.65
N THR A 19 15.22 -2.89 -3.24
CA THR A 19 14.94 -2.88 -4.66
C THR A 19 15.06 -1.46 -5.25
N ASN A 20 15.30 -1.40 -6.56
CA ASN A 20 15.38 -0.16 -7.33
C ASN A 20 14.17 0.75 -7.00
N PRO A 21 14.38 2.03 -6.63
CA PRO A 21 13.31 2.98 -6.34
C PRO A 21 12.22 3.06 -7.42
N SER A 22 12.54 2.79 -8.69
CA SER A 22 11.58 2.79 -9.80
C SER A 22 10.51 1.71 -9.70
N ASN A 23 10.80 0.58 -9.04
CA ASN A 23 9.91 -0.58 -8.96
C ASN A 23 8.98 -0.55 -7.74
N ARG A 24 8.98 0.54 -6.96
CA ARG A 24 8.13 0.70 -5.77
C ARG A 24 6.76 1.30 -6.10
N LYS A 25 6.39 1.38 -7.38
CA LYS A 25 5.09 1.89 -7.82
C LYS A 25 4.00 0.87 -7.52
N VAL A 26 2.84 1.36 -7.11
CA VAL A 26 1.65 0.54 -6.93
C VAL A 26 1.05 0.20 -8.30
N ARG A 27 0.85 -1.09 -8.58
CA ARG A 27 0.22 -1.61 -9.80
C ARG A 27 -1.29 -1.72 -9.64
N ALA A 28 -1.75 -2.16 -8.47
CA ALA A 28 -3.17 -2.38 -8.20
C ALA A 28 -3.49 -2.11 -6.72
N LEU A 29 -4.74 -1.70 -6.47
CA LEU A 29 -5.31 -1.41 -5.15
C LEU A 29 -6.72 -1.99 -5.06
N ALA A 30 -7.12 -2.46 -3.88
CA ALA A 30 -8.48 -2.89 -3.59
C ALA A 30 -8.86 -2.63 -2.13
N PHE A 31 -10.09 -2.21 -1.89
CA PHE A 31 -10.66 -2.17 -0.54
C PHE A 31 -11.41 -3.47 -0.24
N SER A 32 -11.32 -3.94 1.02
CA SER A 32 -12.16 -5.02 1.51
C SER A 32 -13.59 -4.54 1.83
N GLY A 33 -14.47 -5.46 2.20
CA GLY A 33 -15.85 -5.15 2.55
C GLY A 33 -15.95 -4.03 3.61
N LYS A 34 -16.87 -3.09 3.40
CA LYS A 34 -17.07 -1.92 4.28
C LYS A 34 -15.81 -1.04 4.45
N ASN A 35 -14.88 -1.07 3.49
CA ASN A 35 -13.63 -0.29 3.50
C ASN A 35 -12.80 -0.49 4.79
N GLN A 36 -12.81 -1.71 5.35
CA GLN A 36 -12.07 -1.99 6.58
C GLN A 36 -10.57 -2.08 6.34
N GLU A 37 -10.19 -2.66 5.19
CA GLU A 37 -8.80 -2.89 4.81
C GLU A 37 -8.56 -2.37 3.40
N LEU A 38 -7.32 -1.96 3.16
CA LEU A 38 -6.81 -1.58 1.86
C LEU A 38 -5.67 -2.53 1.51
N GLY A 39 -5.78 -3.23 0.39
CA GLY A 39 -4.71 -4.03 -0.19
C GLY A 39 -4.07 -3.31 -1.37
N ALA A 40 -2.75 -3.45 -1.52
CA ALA A 40 -2.01 -2.99 -2.69
C ALA A 40 -1.00 -4.03 -3.16
N VAL A 41 -0.76 -4.08 -4.47
CA VAL A 41 0.37 -4.79 -5.07
C VAL A 41 1.28 -3.80 -5.76
N SER A 42 2.59 -3.89 -5.49
CA SER A 42 3.64 -3.07 -6.11
C SER A 42 4.39 -3.82 -7.22
N LEU A 43 5.06 -3.07 -8.11
CA LEU A 43 5.84 -3.64 -9.22
C LEU A 43 7.03 -4.50 -8.76
N ASP A 44 7.57 -4.26 -7.57
CA ASP A 44 8.64 -5.07 -6.97
C ASP A 44 8.14 -6.40 -6.37
N GLY A 45 6.86 -6.71 -6.56
CA GLY A 45 6.26 -7.99 -6.21
C GLY A 45 5.85 -8.11 -4.75
N TYR A 46 5.67 -6.98 -4.06
CA TYR A 46 5.12 -6.98 -2.71
C TYR A 46 3.61 -6.81 -2.73
N PHE A 47 2.98 -7.53 -1.80
CA PHE A 47 1.62 -7.25 -1.36
C PHE A 47 1.67 -6.53 -0.02
N HIS A 48 0.92 -5.45 0.08
CA HIS A 48 0.78 -4.63 1.28
C HIS A 48 -0.68 -4.61 1.72
N LEU A 49 -0.92 -4.75 3.01
CA LEU A 49 -2.26 -4.63 3.60
C LEU A 49 -2.22 -3.58 4.71
N TRP A 50 -3.22 -2.70 4.71
CA TRP A 50 -3.45 -1.72 5.76
C TRP A 50 -4.85 -1.86 6.32
N LYS A 51 -5.01 -1.53 7.60
CA LYS A 51 -6.30 -1.15 8.16
C LYS A 51 -6.61 0.26 7.66
N ALA A 52 -7.76 0.44 7.02
CA ALA A 52 -8.12 1.69 6.35
C ALA A 52 -9.02 2.60 7.18
N ARG A 53 -9.83 2.03 8.08
CA ARG A 53 -10.84 2.79 8.83
C ARG A 53 -10.24 3.53 10.04
N SER A 54 -10.64 4.79 10.21
CA SER A 54 -10.26 5.72 11.30
C SER A 54 -8.80 6.20 11.25
N THR A 55 -7.85 5.28 11.17
CA THR A 55 -6.42 5.57 11.06
C THR A 55 -5.81 4.55 10.12
N LEU A 56 -5.13 5.02 9.08
CA LEU A 56 -4.40 4.15 8.17
C LEU A 56 -3.20 3.56 8.91
N SER A 57 -3.16 2.24 9.08
CA SER A 57 -2.02 1.57 9.72
C SER A 57 -1.69 0.27 9.00
N ARG A 58 -0.39 0.01 8.85
CA ARG A 58 0.09 -1.19 8.15
C ARG A 58 -0.20 -2.45 8.98
N LEU A 59 -0.80 -3.44 8.35
CA LEU A 59 -1.02 -4.78 8.91
C LEU A 59 0.07 -5.74 8.46
N LEU A 60 0.40 -5.77 7.16
CA LEU A 60 1.45 -6.63 6.61
C LEU A 60 2.09 -6.06 5.35
N SER A 61 3.27 -6.57 5.03
CA SER A 61 3.98 -6.31 3.79
C SER A 61 4.82 -7.54 3.46
N ILE A 62 4.43 -8.30 2.45
CA ILE A 62 5.04 -9.60 2.13
C ILE A 62 5.42 -9.66 0.64
N ARG A 63 6.51 -10.36 0.34
CA ARG A 63 6.91 -10.63 -1.04
C ARG A 63 6.09 -11.79 -1.58
N LEU A 64 5.43 -11.59 -2.72
CA LEU A 64 4.67 -12.64 -3.38
C LEU A 64 5.61 -13.60 -4.12
N PRO A 65 5.38 -14.93 -4.05
CA PRO A 65 6.28 -15.93 -4.62
C PRO A 65 6.27 -15.96 -6.16
N TYR A 66 5.25 -15.40 -6.82
CA TYR A 66 5.07 -15.46 -8.28
C TYR A 66 4.59 -14.13 -8.87
N CYS A 67 5.28 -13.02 -8.56
CA CYS A 67 5.13 -11.82 -9.37
C CYS A 67 5.97 -11.99 -10.65
N ARG A 68 5.36 -12.57 -11.68
CA ARG A 68 5.85 -12.43 -13.07
C ARG A 68 5.25 -11.13 -13.60
N GLU A 69 6.11 -10.25 -14.10
CA GLU A 69 5.71 -8.95 -14.65
C GLU A 69 4.72 -9.07 -15.80
#